data_AF-N9K317-F1
#
_entry.id   AF-N9K317-F1
#
_cell.length_a   1.000
_cell.length_b   1.000
_cell.length_c   1.000
_cell.angle_alpha   90.00
_cell.angle_beta   90.00
_cell.angle_gamma   90.00
#
_symmetry.space_group_name_H-M   'P 1'
#
loop_
_entity.id
_entity.type
_entity.pdbx_description
1 polymer ?
#
loop_
_entity_poly.entity_id
_entity_poly.type
_entity_poly.pdbx_seq_one_letter_code
_entity_poly.pdbx_strand_id
1 'polypeptide(L)'
;MIDQQKLELFPKEIYLLEQFLSYDYYYETVKLWEEQIKYAEELLDKYSANLAPAHRAQHPSHQADYVWETIVLPNFKGVLHHLVDGLDDLKESFLPILRRMSGIRNALIAQWRDYPYDWMDHVEKGSADIYKAKLDIVSIRANNTFVASDYYDSQWDYKDLLKMMCIKEMWV
;
A
#
# COMPACT_ATOMS: atom_id res chain seq x y z
N MET A 1 19.30 -26.35 -19.78
CA MET A 1 18.57 -27.08 -18.72
C MET A 1 18.90 -26.34 -17.45
N ILE A 2 17.96 -25.55 -16.92
CA ILE A 2 18.18 -24.87 -15.64
C ILE A 2 18.15 -25.98 -14.59
N ASP A 3 19.21 -26.06 -13.80
CA ASP A 3 19.34 -27.01 -12.71
C ASP A 3 18.29 -26.69 -11.65
N GLN A 4 17.28 -27.56 -11.50
CA GLN A 4 16.23 -27.37 -10.50
C GLN A 4 16.78 -27.38 -9.07
N GLN A 5 17.98 -27.92 -8.82
CA GLN A 5 18.64 -27.81 -7.51
C GLN A 5 19.18 -26.39 -7.22
N LYS A 6 19.29 -25.51 -8.22
CA LYS A 6 19.67 -24.09 -8.03
C LYS A 6 18.49 -23.17 -7.68
N LEU A 7 17.27 -23.69 -7.66
CA LEU A 7 16.03 -22.95 -7.39
C LEU A 7 15.47 -23.22 -5.98
N GLU A 8 16.25 -23.85 -5.10
CA GLU A 8 15.84 -24.09 -3.73
C GLU A 8 15.80 -22.75 -2.96
N LEU A 9 14.59 -22.23 -2.73
CA LEU A 9 14.39 -21.13 -1.79
C LEU A 9 14.89 -21.57 -0.42
N PHE A 10 15.72 -20.75 0.21
CA PHE A 10 16.19 -21.03 1.55
C PHE A 10 15.00 -20.98 2.52
N PRO A 11 14.99 -21.76 3.62
CA PRO A 11 13.89 -21.77 4.58
C PRO A 11 13.47 -20.39 5.10
N LYS A 12 14.42 -19.45 5.19
CA LYS A 12 14.15 -18.06 5.58
C LYS A 12 13.35 -17.28 4.53
N GLU A 13 13.61 -17.53 3.25
CA GLU A 13 12.89 -16.88 2.15
C GLU A 13 11.46 -17.41 2.06
N ILE A 14 11.27 -18.73 2.24
CA ILE A 14 9.95 -19.35 2.34
C ILE A 14 9.16 -18.73 3.49
N TYR A 15 9.76 -18.65 4.69
CA TYR A 15 9.12 -18.03 5.85
C TYR A 15 8.69 -16.58 5.60
N LEU A 16 9.54 -15.76 4.96
CA LEU A 16 9.20 -14.37 4.65
C LEU A 16 8.07 -14.26 3.62
N LEU A 17 8.07 -15.13 2.59
CA LEU A 17 7.00 -15.16 1.59
C LEU A 17 5.67 -15.58 2.23
N GLU A 18 5.66 -16.65 3.02
CA GLU A 18 4.46 -17.11 3.76
C GLU A 18 3.92 -15.99 4.66
N GLN A 19 4.81 -15.28 5.36
CA GLN A 19 4.42 -14.16 6.20
C GLN A 19 3.82 -13.00 5.40
N PHE A 20 4.49 -12.51 4.34
CA PHE A 20 4.08 -11.31 3.62
C PHE A 20 2.91 -11.51 2.66
N LEU A 21 2.64 -12.76 2.25
CA LEU A 21 1.51 -13.15 1.41
C LEU A 21 0.30 -13.63 2.23
N SER A 22 0.43 -13.75 3.56
CA SER A 22 -0.65 -14.21 4.42
C SER A 22 -1.82 -13.24 4.48
N TYR A 23 -3.02 -13.80 4.70
CA TYR A 23 -4.23 -13.02 4.98
C TYR A 23 -4.04 -12.07 6.16
N ASP A 24 -3.47 -12.54 7.27
CA ASP A 24 -3.31 -11.73 8.49
C ASP A 24 -2.38 -10.54 8.25
N TYR A 25 -1.30 -10.73 7.48
CA TYR A 25 -0.40 -9.64 7.15
C TYR A 25 -1.08 -8.59 6.26
N TYR A 26 -1.85 -9.05 5.27
CA TYR A 26 -2.64 -8.16 4.41
C TYR A 26 -3.69 -7.41 5.23
N TYR A 27 -4.50 -8.10 6.02
CA TYR A 27 -5.56 -7.55 6.86
C TYR A 27 -5.05 -6.48 7.83
N GLU A 28 -3.96 -6.76 8.55
CA GLU A 28 -3.37 -5.78 9.46
C GLU A 28 -2.86 -4.54 8.70
N THR A 29 -2.38 -4.70 7.47
CA THR A 29 -1.99 -3.56 6.64
C THR A 29 -3.20 -2.71 6.24
N VAL A 30 -4.34 -3.34 5.91
CA VAL A 30 -5.60 -2.62 5.62
C VAL A 30 -6.06 -1.82 6.83
N LYS A 31 -6.02 -2.42 8.03
CA LYS A 31 -6.37 -1.74 9.28
C LYS A 31 -5.47 -0.54 9.57
N LEU A 32 -4.15 -0.71 9.45
CA LEU A 32 -3.22 0.39 9.68
C LEU A 32 -3.42 1.52 8.66
N TRP A 33 -3.80 1.20 7.42
CA TRP A 33 -4.16 2.20 6.42
C TRP A 33 -5.45 2.95 6.77
N GLU A 34 -6.48 2.24 7.24
CA GLU A 34 -7.71 2.85 7.74
C GLU A 34 -7.43 3.77 8.95
N GLU A 35 -6.62 3.33 9.91
CA GLU A 35 -6.20 4.15 11.05
C GLU A 35 -5.41 5.39 10.62
N GLN A 36 -4.60 5.30 9.56
CA GLN A 36 -3.88 6.44 9.00
C GLN A 36 -4.84 7.48 8.41
N ILE A 37 -5.85 7.03 7.68
CA ILE A 37 -6.89 7.90 7.11
C ILE A 37 -7.65 8.59 8.24
N LYS A 38 -8.12 7.83 9.23
CA LYS A 38 -8.85 8.37 10.36
C LYS A 38 -8.03 9.40 11.14
N TYR A 39 -6.74 9.15 11.36
CA TYR A 39 -5.86 10.09 12.04
C TYR A 39 -5.74 11.42 11.27
N ALA A 40 -5.64 11.36 9.93
CA ALA A 40 -5.61 12.54 9.10
C ALA A 40 -6.94 13.31 9.11
N GLU A 41 -8.07 12.60 9.07
CA GLU A 41 -9.41 13.19 9.15
C GLU A 41 -9.62 13.94 10.47
N GLU A 42 -9.28 13.32 11.59
CA GLU A 42 -9.41 13.95 12.91
C GLU A 42 -8.59 15.24 13.04
N LEU A 43 -7.39 15.27 12.45
CA LEU A 43 -6.58 16.49 12.39
C LEU A 43 -7.15 17.53 11.42
N LEU A 44 -7.69 17.09 10.29
CA LEU A 44 -8.28 17.98 9.30
C LEU A 44 -9.55 18.65 9.84
N ASP A 45 -10.37 17.94 10.61
CA ASP A 45 -11.54 18.49 11.28
C ASP A 45 -11.14 19.59 12.27
N LYS A 46 -10.12 19.34 13.10
CA LYS A 46 -9.56 20.33 14.03
C LYS A 46 -8.96 21.54 13.30
N TYR A 47 -8.25 21.31 12.19
CA TYR A 47 -7.68 22.36 11.35
C TYR A 47 -8.78 23.25 10.76
N SER A 48 -9.81 22.63 10.18
CA SER A 48 -10.92 23.28 9.50
C SER A 48 -11.81 24.07 10.46
N ALA A 49 -11.93 23.62 11.71
CA ALA A 49 -12.65 24.35 12.76
C ALA A 49 -11.94 25.66 13.18
N ASN A 50 -10.63 25.81 12.90
CA ASN A 50 -9.80 26.92 13.38
C ASN A 50 -9.12 27.70 12.24
N LEU A 51 -9.75 27.75 11.06
CA LEU A 51 -9.19 28.46 9.91
C LEU A 51 -9.04 29.96 10.17
N ALA A 52 -7.89 30.53 9.79
CA ALA A 52 -7.67 31.97 9.89
C ALA A 52 -8.64 32.74 8.97
N PRO A 53 -9.07 33.97 9.32
CA PRO A 53 -9.99 34.75 8.49
C PRO A 53 -9.54 34.97 7.04
N ALA A 54 -8.23 35.03 6.79
CA ALA A 54 -7.65 35.20 5.45
C ALA A 54 -7.28 33.87 4.76
N HIS A 55 -7.64 32.72 5.33
CA HIS A 55 -7.26 31.39 4.83
C HIS A 55 -7.62 31.19 3.36
N ARG A 56 -8.84 31.58 2.97
CA ARG A 56 -9.33 31.45 1.58
C ARG A 56 -8.68 32.41 0.58
N ALA A 57 -7.93 33.42 1.06
CA ALA A 57 -7.15 34.31 0.19
C ALA A 57 -5.79 33.70 -0.20
N GLN A 58 -5.39 32.59 0.42
CA GLN A 58 -4.17 31.88 0.06
C GLN A 58 -4.36 31.11 -1.25
N HIS A 59 -3.25 30.82 -1.95
CA HIS A 59 -3.28 29.92 -3.10
C HIS A 59 -3.84 28.54 -2.68
N PRO A 60 -4.67 27.85 -3.49
CA PRO A 60 -5.29 26.58 -3.12
C PRO A 60 -4.31 25.50 -2.64
N SER A 61 -3.08 25.47 -3.17
CA SER A 61 -2.04 24.53 -2.70
C SER A 61 -1.61 24.71 -1.25
N HIS A 62 -1.91 25.86 -0.63
CA HIS A 62 -1.65 26.13 0.79
C HIS A 62 -2.91 25.97 1.66
N GLN A 63 -4.06 25.70 1.05
CA GLN A 63 -5.31 25.44 1.76
C GLN A 63 -5.41 23.94 2.05
N ALA A 64 -4.79 23.52 3.16
CA ALA A 64 -4.70 22.11 3.54
C ALA A 64 -6.07 21.46 3.67
N ASP A 65 -7.05 22.13 4.28
CA ASP A 65 -8.45 21.73 4.35
C ASP A 65 -8.99 21.37 2.96
N TYR A 66 -8.88 22.27 1.99
CA TYR A 66 -9.42 22.08 0.65
C TYR A 66 -8.71 20.94 -0.08
N VAL A 67 -7.39 20.93 -0.07
CA VAL A 67 -6.58 19.95 -0.81
C VAL A 67 -6.72 18.55 -0.21
N TRP A 68 -6.69 18.43 1.11
CA TRP A 68 -6.80 17.13 1.76
C TRP A 68 -8.23 16.59 1.73
N GLU A 69 -9.24 17.44 1.90
CA GLU A 69 -10.65 17.05 1.83
C GLU A 69 -11.04 16.60 0.42
N THR A 70 -10.55 17.29 -0.62
CA THR A 70 -11.01 17.05 -2.01
C THR A 70 -10.12 16.16 -2.84
N ILE A 71 -8.84 15.98 -2.47
CA ILE A 71 -7.87 15.23 -3.26
C ILE A 71 -7.25 14.08 -2.46
N VAL A 72 -6.59 14.38 -1.35
CA VAL A 72 -5.76 13.38 -0.64
C VAL A 72 -6.62 12.31 0.02
N LEU A 73 -7.55 12.69 0.89
CA LEU A 73 -8.40 11.75 1.62
C LEU A 73 -9.33 10.96 0.70
N PRO A 74 -9.97 11.55 -0.34
CA PRO A 74 -10.74 10.77 -1.31
C PRO A 74 -9.90 9.70 -2.02
N ASN A 75 -8.67 10.05 -2.44
CA ASN A 75 -7.77 9.08 -3.05
C ASN A 75 -7.40 7.96 -2.06
N PHE A 76 -7.09 8.30 -0.81
CA PHE A 76 -6.73 7.31 0.21
C PHE A 76 -7.90 6.37 0.54
N LYS A 77 -9.12 6.91 0.63
CA LYS A 77 -10.35 6.12 0.82
C LYS A 77 -10.65 5.22 -0.37
N GLY A 78 -10.40 5.69 -1.60
CA GLY A 78 -10.50 4.85 -2.80
C GLY A 78 -9.56 3.67 -2.74
N VAL A 79 -8.31 3.89 -2.32
CA VAL A 79 -7.36 2.79 -2.06
C VAL A 79 -7.87 1.85 -0.98
N LEU A 80 -8.37 2.39 0.15
CA LEU A 80 -8.91 1.56 1.24
C LEU A 80 -10.05 0.66 0.76
N HIS A 81 -10.99 1.20 -0.03
CA HIS A 81 -12.09 0.43 -0.61
C HIS A 81 -11.56 -0.76 -1.43
N HIS A 82 -10.61 -0.52 -2.32
CA HIS A 82 -10.00 -1.58 -3.12
C HIS A 82 -9.26 -2.62 -2.26
N LEU A 83 -8.64 -2.20 -1.16
CA LEU A 83 -7.96 -3.12 -0.27
C LEU A 83 -8.94 -3.99 0.52
N VAL A 84 -10.02 -3.39 1.03
CA VAL A 84 -11.10 -4.08 1.75
C VAL A 84 -11.78 -5.10 0.86
N ASP A 85 -12.14 -4.73 -0.36
CA ASP A 85 -12.69 -5.68 -1.35
C ASP A 85 -11.75 -6.89 -1.55
N GLY A 86 -10.44 -6.65 -1.48
CA GLY A 86 -9.44 -7.69 -1.65
C GLY A 86 -9.33 -8.69 -0.49
N LEU A 87 -9.86 -8.37 0.69
CA LEU A 87 -9.87 -9.30 1.82
C LEU A 87 -10.73 -10.53 1.54
N ASP A 88 -11.89 -10.34 0.91
CA ASP A 88 -12.79 -11.44 0.59
C ASP A 88 -12.20 -12.32 -0.53
N ASP A 89 -11.59 -11.71 -1.55
CA ASP A 89 -10.86 -12.43 -2.60
C ASP A 89 -9.70 -13.28 -2.03
N LEU A 90 -8.99 -12.76 -1.01
CA LEU A 90 -7.91 -13.48 -0.33
C LEU A 90 -8.39 -14.68 0.48
N LYS A 91 -9.60 -14.63 1.07
CA LYS A 91 -10.18 -15.79 1.75
C LYS A 91 -10.44 -16.93 0.77
N GLU A 92 -10.79 -16.60 -0.48
CA GLU A 92 -10.93 -17.54 -1.59
C GLU A 92 -9.58 -17.92 -2.24
N SER A 93 -8.46 -17.57 -1.59
CA SER A 93 -7.08 -17.86 -2.05
C SER A 93 -6.70 -17.21 -3.39
N PHE A 94 -7.38 -16.14 -3.81
CA PHE A 94 -7.06 -15.41 -5.04
C PHE A 94 -5.87 -14.47 -4.84
N LEU A 95 -4.65 -15.01 -4.85
CA LEU A 95 -3.40 -14.27 -4.63
C LEU A 95 -3.13 -13.05 -5.54
N PRO A 96 -3.59 -12.96 -6.80
CA PRO A 96 -3.37 -11.77 -7.63
C PRO A 96 -3.86 -10.45 -7.00
N ILE A 97 -4.77 -10.55 -6.03
CA ILE A 97 -5.27 -9.41 -5.26
C ILE A 97 -4.19 -8.65 -4.48
N LEU A 98 -3.10 -9.33 -4.11
CA LEU A 98 -2.00 -8.76 -3.33
C LEU A 98 -1.31 -7.57 -4.03
N ARG A 99 -1.40 -7.50 -5.37
CA ARG A 99 -0.92 -6.38 -6.18
C ARG A 99 -1.60 -5.05 -5.83
N ARG A 100 -2.81 -5.08 -5.24
CA ARG A 100 -3.52 -3.87 -4.78
C ARG A 100 -2.73 -3.09 -3.73
N MET A 101 -1.77 -3.71 -3.04
CA MET A 101 -0.84 -3.01 -2.14
C MET A 101 0.01 -1.93 -2.84
N SER A 102 0.19 -2.02 -4.16
CA SER A 102 0.79 -0.93 -4.94
C SER A 102 -0.02 0.37 -4.89
N GLY A 103 -1.33 0.28 -4.64
CA GLY A 103 -2.23 1.43 -4.48
C GLY A 103 -1.80 2.34 -3.32
N ILE A 104 -1.44 1.76 -2.17
CA ILE A 104 -0.88 2.51 -1.03
C ILE A 104 0.37 3.26 -1.48
N ARG A 105 1.33 2.55 -2.10
CA ARG A 105 2.60 3.16 -2.53
C ARG A 105 2.38 4.34 -3.47
N ASN A 106 1.51 4.17 -4.46
CA ASN A 106 1.21 5.22 -5.44
C ASN A 106 0.52 6.41 -4.79
N ALA A 107 -0.43 6.17 -3.88
CA ALA A 107 -1.11 7.22 -3.13
C ALA A 107 -0.14 8.02 -2.25
N LEU A 108 0.79 7.33 -1.59
CA LEU A 108 1.84 7.97 -0.81
C LEU A 108 2.75 8.82 -1.69
N ILE A 109 3.26 8.29 -2.81
CA ILE A 109 4.13 9.06 -3.73
C ILE A 109 3.45 10.36 -4.18
N ALA A 110 2.17 10.30 -4.55
CA ALA A 110 1.41 11.48 -4.95
C ALA A 110 1.26 12.48 -3.78
N GLN A 111 0.91 12.00 -2.58
CA GLN A 111 0.80 12.84 -1.39
C GLN A 111 2.12 13.52 -1.05
N TRP A 112 3.23 12.78 -0.96
CA TRP A 112 4.54 13.32 -0.60
C TRP A 112 5.06 14.39 -1.57
N ARG A 113 4.77 14.24 -2.87
CA ARG A 113 5.26 15.16 -3.90
C ARG A 113 4.45 16.46 -3.95
N ASP A 114 3.12 16.33 -3.86
CA ASP A 114 2.21 17.41 -4.26
C ASP A 114 1.44 18.01 -3.07
N TYR A 115 1.32 17.29 -1.95
CA TYR A 115 0.40 17.61 -0.85
C TYR A 115 1.05 17.42 0.53
N PRO A 116 1.82 18.40 1.04
CA PRO A 116 2.54 18.24 2.30
C PRO A 116 1.57 18.07 3.50
N TYR A 117 2.06 17.41 4.56
CA TYR A 117 1.33 17.16 5.81
C TYR A 117 1.86 18.01 6.99
N ASP A 118 2.74 18.96 6.73
CA ASP A 118 3.33 19.87 7.73
C ASP A 118 2.27 20.70 8.49
N TRP A 119 1.14 20.98 7.85
CA TRP A 119 -0.01 21.63 8.48
C TRP A 119 -0.53 20.90 9.72
N MET A 120 -0.29 19.59 9.87
CA MET A 120 -0.73 18.82 11.02
C MET A 120 -0.09 19.32 12.33
N ASP A 121 1.14 19.82 12.28
CA ASP A 121 1.82 20.40 13.45
C ASP A 121 1.24 21.76 13.87
N HIS A 122 0.53 22.44 12.97
CA HIS A 122 -0.22 23.65 13.32
C HIS A 122 -1.49 23.34 14.12
N VAL A 123 -2.01 22.11 14.03
CA VAL A 123 -3.16 21.64 14.78
C VAL A 123 -2.74 21.19 16.17
N GLU A 124 -1.77 20.28 16.22
CA GLU A 124 -1.27 19.68 17.44
C GLU A 124 0.23 19.39 17.27
N LYS A 125 1.05 19.95 18.15
CA LYS A 125 2.51 19.89 18.00
C LYS A 125 3.00 18.44 18.06
N GLY A 126 3.70 18.00 17.01
CA GLY A 126 4.25 16.65 16.89
C GLY A 126 3.33 15.69 16.13
N SER A 127 2.15 16.13 15.69
CA SER A 127 1.23 15.32 14.89
C SER A 127 1.80 14.96 13.52
N ALA A 128 2.64 15.80 12.92
CA ALA A 128 3.29 15.48 11.65
C ALA A 128 4.26 14.28 11.80
N ASP A 129 4.99 14.20 12.91
CA ASP A 129 5.89 13.08 13.20
C ASP A 129 5.13 11.78 13.46
N ILE A 130 4.02 11.86 14.21
CA ILE A 130 3.13 10.72 14.45
C ILE A 130 2.52 10.22 13.14
N TYR A 131 2.02 11.14 12.31
CA TYR A 131 1.48 10.84 10.99
C TYR A 131 2.51 10.11 10.13
N LYS A 132 3.74 10.64 10.08
CA LYS A 132 4.84 10.05 9.33
C LYS A 132 5.20 8.65 9.82
N ALA A 133 5.32 8.45 11.13
CA ALA A 133 5.70 7.16 11.70
C ALA A 133 4.68 6.06 11.34
N LYS A 134 3.38 6.37 11.44
CA LYS A 134 2.31 5.45 11.02
C LYS A 134 2.36 5.19 9.51
N LEU A 135 2.57 6.23 8.71
CA LEU A 135 2.69 6.14 7.26
C LEU A 135 3.88 5.25 6.83
N ASP A 136 5.04 5.40 7.47
CA ASP A 136 6.23 4.60 7.21
C ASP A 136 5.97 3.11 7.46
N ILE A 137 5.28 2.78 8.56
CA ILE A 137 4.90 1.39 8.89
C ILE A 137 4.02 0.81 7.77
N VAL A 138 2.96 1.52 7.37
CA VAL A 138 2.06 1.06 6.31
C VAL A 138 2.81 0.90 4.99
N SER A 139 3.68 1.85 4.65
CA SER A 139 4.48 1.81 3.42
C SER A 139 5.39 0.59 3.36
N ILE A 140 6.11 0.30 4.45
CA ILE A 140 6.98 -0.89 4.56
C ILE A 140 6.16 -2.16 4.36
N ARG A 141 5.02 -2.28 5.04
CA ARG A 141 4.17 -3.48 4.95
C ARG A 141 3.62 -3.68 3.54
N ALA A 142 3.07 -2.63 2.93
CA ALA A 142 2.56 -2.68 1.57
C ALA A 142 3.67 -3.04 0.57
N ASN A 143 4.88 -2.51 0.77
CA ASN A 143 6.02 -2.82 -0.08
C ASN A 143 6.47 -4.28 0.05
N ASN A 144 6.50 -4.83 1.27
CA ASN A 144 6.85 -6.23 1.50
C ASN A 144 5.88 -7.16 0.75
N THR A 145 4.57 -6.94 0.88
CA THR A 145 3.56 -7.71 0.15
C THR A 145 3.68 -7.52 -1.35
N PHE A 146 3.89 -6.28 -1.83
CA PHE A 146 4.04 -6.01 -3.26
C PHE A 146 5.24 -6.77 -3.85
N VAL A 147 6.43 -6.65 -3.24
CA VAL A 147 7.65 -7.34 -3.70
C VAL A 147 7.48 -8.86 -3.63
N ALA A 148 6.91 -9.39 -2.55
CA ALA A 148 6.63 -10.82 -2.41
C ALA A 148 5.61 -11.32 -3.45
N SER A 149 4.60 -10.49 -3.81
CA SER A 149 3.61 -10.82 -4.84
C SER A 149 4.19 -10.73 -6.25
N ASP A 150 5.10 -9.80 -6.50
CA ASP A 150 5.77 -9.61 -7.79
C ASP A 150 6.81 -10.72 -8.04
N TYR A 151 7.39 -11.31 -6.98
CA TYR A 151 8.13 -12.56 -7.07
C TYR A 151 7.27 -13.69 -7.65
N TYR A 152 5.99 -13.74 -7.28
CA TYR A 152 5.04 -14.70 -7.83
C TYR A 152 4.70 -14.42 -9.31
N ASP A 153 4.69 -13.18 -9.79
CA ASP A 153 4.45 -12.90 -11.22
C ASP A 153 5.72 -13.01 -12.08
N SER A 154 6.88 -12.58 -11.57
CA SER A 154 8.16 -12.60 -12.29
C SER A 154 8.79 -13.99 -12.40
N GLN A 155 8.41 -14.95 -11.54
CA GLN A 155 8.80 -16.35 -11.68
C GLN A 155 7.77 -17.23 -12.40
N TRP A 156 6.57 -16.71 -12.70
CA TRP A 156 5.50 -17.46 -13.35
C TRP A 156 5.45 -17.35 -14.89
N ASP A 157 6.63 -17.15 -15.49
CA ASP A 157 6.96 -17.84 -16.74
C ASP A 157 7.13 -19.37 -16.53
N TYR A 158 6.83 -19.88 -15.33
CA TYR A 158 6.71 -21.30 -15.01
C TYR A 158 5.71 -22.06 -15.90
N LYS A 159 4.66 -21.39 -16.41
CA LYS A 159 3.76 -21.97 -17.43
C LYS A 159 4.48 -22.21 -18.76
N ASP A 160 5.45 -21.37 -19.11
CA ASP A 160 6.27 -21.55 -20.30
C ASP A 160 7.40 -22.58 -20.08
N LEU A 161 7.91 -22.71 -18.86
CA LEU A 161 8.80 -23.83 -18.48
C LEU A 161 8.09 -25.20 -18.56
N LEU A 162 6.84 -25.31 -18.09
CA LEU A 162 6.04 -26.55 -18.22
C LEU A 162 5.65 -26.82 -19.68
N LYS A 163 5.31 -25.80 -20.48
CA LYS A 163 5.12 -25.96 -21.94
C LYS A 163 6.39 -26.43 -22.64
N MET A 164 7.56 -25.90 -22.28
CA MET A 164 8.86 -26.35 -22.82
C MET A 164 9.22 -27.78 -22.41
N MET A 165 8.75 -28.26 -21.26
CA MET A 165 8.94 -29.64 -20.83
C MET A 165 7.99 -30.61 -21.54
N CYS A 166 6.71 -30.25 -21.77
CA CYS A 166 5.79 -31.07 -22.58
C CYS A 166 6.22 -31.23 -24.05
N ILE A 167 6.88 -30.23 -24.65
CA ILE A 167 7.37 -30.34 -26.05
C ILE A 167 8.54 -31.33 -26.17
N LYS A 168 9.31 -31.56 -25.09
CA LYS A 168 10.41 -32.52 -25.09
C LYS A 168 9.98 -33.98 -24.96
N GLU A 169 8.77 -34.25 -24.47
CA GLU A 169 8.23 -35.61 -24.39
C GLU A 169 7.55 -36.08 -25.69
N MET A 170 7.45 -35.22 -26.70
CA MET A 170 6.92 -35.59 -28.04
C MET A 170 8.02 -36.01 -29.05
N TRP A 171 9.28 -36.06 -28.63
CA TRP A 171 10.42 -36.41 -29.50
C TRP A 171 11.43 -37.38 -28.83
N VAL A 172 10.93 -38.42 -28.16
CA VAL A 172 11.70 -39.65 -27.88
C VAL A 172 10.79 -40.86 -28.05
#